data_AF-A0AA40DH37-F1
#
_entry.id   AF-A0AA40DH37-F1
#
_cell.length_a   1.000
_cell.length_b   1.000
_cell.length_c   1.000
_cell.angle_alpha   90.00
_cell.angle_beta   90.00
_cell.angle_gamma   90.00
#
_symmetry.space_group_name_H-M   'P 1'
#
loop_
_entity.id
_entity.type
_entity.pdbx_description
1 polymer ?
#
loop_
_entity_poly.entity_id
_entity_poly.type
_entity_poly.pdbx_seq_one_letter_code
_entity_poly.pdbx_strand_id
1 'polypeptide(L)'
;MPALPPFSHVYDLVARNSTTEVAVPALAAAVKVIETPARVVCSWPVSGQYGPGSRILYYVLVAACVLARKTEWLRNACLAAALIFPAVAAVHAVALAALHVPTAVDMDIYGAFQFCSIGILTAPITVRLSTTYFNNPGRNTIFLWAGIILVGLLALTVEFFRSEAVACDSDESFFTYGVSLCGLTCSIEDGPYSPMRRGSADEIYVIPEPTVMTFGTATLFCAACCIPAILSMVSMWDKILKVNWKERFGETYTDKPEEGTNGATPERMHRVNSIIRGFLSVVEIPVFGAAVVAILVVGELNFWSDPVSWQTEPMANVGTNLISHLWSTPASLVTNIHYQVNGRPSSHQPLLPVARCTCSWQRR
;
A
#
# COMPACT_ATOMS: atom_id res chain seq x y z
N MET A 1 6.18 -46.53 43.18
CA MET A 1 5.45 -45.41 42.54
C MET A 1 4.49 -44.84 43.58
N PRO A 2 4.80 -43.65 44.12
CA PRO A 2 3.87 -42.52 44.01
C PRO A 2 4.57 -41.18 43.69
N ALA A 3 3.74 -40.18 43.38
CA ALA A 3 4.04 -38.89 42.76
C ALA A 3 4.69 -37.83 43.68
N LEU A 4 5.46 -36.92 43.07
CA LEU A 4 5.96 -35.67 43.66
C LEU A 4 5.15 -34.47 43.14
N PRO A 5 4.77 -33.49 43.99
CA PRO A 5 4.02 -32.28 43.63
C PRO A 5 4.91 -31.14 43.06
N PRO A 6 4.31 -30.08 42.46
CA PRO A 6 5.01 -29.16 41.55
C PRO A 6 5.70 -27.99 42.25
N PHE A 7 6.83 -27.56 41.66
CA PHE A 7 7.62 -26.40 42.08
C PHE A 7 7.01 -25.09 41.59
N SER A 8 6.40 -24.35 42.51
CA SER A 8 6.03 -22.94 42.34
C SER A 8 6.96 -22.06 43.18
N HIS A 9 8.16 -21.72 42.67
CA HIS A 9 9.02 -20.69 43.26
C HIS A 9 9.94 -20.10 42.18
N VAL A 10 9.41 -19.18 41.37
CA VAL A 10 10.23 -18.30 40.51
C VAL A 10 9.88 -16.81 40.72
N TYR A 11 8.86 -16.49 41.52
CA TYR A 11 8.38 -15.10 41.68
C TYR A 11 9.07 -14.28 42.79
N ASP A 12 10.00 -14.84 43.56
CA ASP A 12 10.58 -14.15 44.73
C ASP A 12 11.99 -13.56 44.52
N LEU A 13 12.53 -13.55 43.29
CA LEU A 13 13.94 -13.17 43.05
C LEU A 13 14.20 -11.75 42.51
N VAL A 14 13.19 -10.86 42.41
CA VAL A 14 13.42 -9.51 41.84
C VAL A 14 13.22 -8.36 42.84
N ALA A 15 12.91 -8.64 44.10
CA ALA A 15 12.79 -7.62 45.14
C ALA A 15 13.98 -7.65 46.11
N ARG A 16 15.15 -7.14 45.70
CA ARG A 16 16.18 -6.62 46.63
C ARG A 16 17.28 -5.81 45.90
N ASN A 17 17.00 -4.51 45.79
CA ASN A 17 17.89 -3.38 46.08
C ASN A 17 19.27 -3.28 45.37
N SER A 18 19.35 -2.48 44.29
CA SER A 18 20.48 -1.56 44.06
C SER A 18 20.15 -0.51 42.98
N THR A 19 20.00 0.74 43.43
CA THR A 19 20.39 2.00 42.73
C THR A 19 19.98 2.18 41.26
N THR A 20 18.95 3.00 41.00
CA THR A 20 18.93 4.03 39.92
C THR A 20 17.60 4.79 39.93
N GLU A 21 17.65 6.08 40.30
CA GLU A 21 16.54 7.04 40.38
C GLU A 21 16.05 7.56 39.01
N VAL A 22 15.82 6.70 38.00
CA VAL A 22 15.42 7.19 36.65
C VAL A 22 14.15 6.52 36.08
N ALA A 23 13.57 5.52 36.76
CA ALA A 23 12.44 4.76 36.21
C ALA A 23 11.05 5.09 36.81
N VAL A 24 10.94 6.13 37.65
CA VAL A 24 9.69 6.40 38.39
C VAL A 24 8.55 7.01 37.55
N PRO A 25 8.75 7.91 36.57
CA PRO A 25 7.60 8.45 35.83
C PRO A 25 6.96 7.43 34.88
N ALA A 26 7.74 6.49 34.33
CA ALA A 26 7.22 5.46 33.43
C ALA A 26 6.46 4.34 34.16
N LEU A 27 6.91 3.94 35.36
CA LEU A 27 6.20 2.95 36.17
C LEU A 27 4.99 3.56 36.88
N ALA A 28 5.06 4.84 37.26
CA ALA A 28 3.88 5.58 37.70
C ALA A 28 2.85 5.73 36.57
N ALA A 29 3.27 5.91 35.31
CA ALA A 29 2.37 5.87 34.15
C ALA A 29 1.77 4.47 33.89
N ALA A 30 2.50 3.39 34.21
CA ALA A 30 2.01 2.02 34.08
C ALA A 30 1.06 1.59 35.22
N VAL A 31 1.17 2.18 36.41
CA VAL A 31 0.25 1.97 37.55
C VAL A 31 -0.91 2.98 37.53
N LYS A 32 -0.76 4.07 36.78
CA LYS A 32 -1.87 4.95 36.36
C LYS A 32 -2.65 4.32 35.20
N VAL A 33 -3.05 3.05 35.37
CA VAL A 33 -4.32 2.53 34.85
C VAL A 33 -5.43 3.21 35.66
N ILE A 34 -5.43 4.55 35.62
CA ILE A 34 -6.58 5.37 35.97
C ILE A 34 -7.39 5.32 34.70
N GLU A 35 -8.50 4.60 34.72
CA GLU A 35 -9.76 4.93 34.02
C GLU A 35 -9.58 5.89 32.84
N THR A 36 -8.77 5.53 31.83
CA THR A 36 -8.77 6.31 30.60
C THR A 36 -9.98 5.81 29.84
N PRO A 37 -11.02 6.65 29.66
CA PRO A 37 -12.22 6.24 28.95
C PRO A 37 -11.82 5.68 27.59
N ALA A 38 -12.38 4.52 27.25
CA ALA A 38 -12.10 3.87 25.96
C ALA A 38 -12.40 4.87 24.83
N ARG A 39 -11.45 5.09 23.92
CA ARG A 39 -11.69 6.00 22.79
C ARG A 39 -12.38 5.23 21.68
N VAL A 40 -13.48 5.77 21.16
CA VAL A 40 -14.34 5.10 20.18
C VAL A 40 -14.68 6.02 19.01
N VAL A 41 -15.06 5.43 17.89
CA VAL A 41 -15.39 6.15 16.66
C VAL A 41 -16.50 5.40 15.90
N CYS A 42 -17.41 6.14 15.27
CA CYS A 42 -18.29 5.53 14.25
C CYS A 42 -17.43 5.20 13.04
N SER A 43 -17.50 3.97 12.55
CA SER A 43 -16.71 3.58 11.38
C SER A 43 -17.46 2.67 10.42
N TRP A 44 -17.21 2.87 9.12
CA TRP A 44 -17.55 1.87 8.10
C TRP A 44 -16.45 0.83 8.01
N PRO A 45 -16.78 -0.47 7.97
CA PRO A 45 -15.79 -1.54 7.93
C PRO A 45 -14.98 -1.50 6.63
N VAL A 46 -13.78 -2.09 6.68
CA VAL A 46 -12.88 -2.17 5.54
C VAL A 46 -13.59 -2.88 4.39
N SER A 47 -13.64 -2.25 3.23
CA SER A 47 -14.28 -2.80 2.05
C SER A 47 -13.50 -4.00 1.50
N GLY A 48 -14.20 -4.90 0.81
CA GLY A 48 -13.59 -6.07 0.17
C GLY A 48 -12.46 -5.73 -0.81
N GLN A 49 -12.42 -4.51 -1.35
CA GLN A 49 -11.32 -4.03 -2.20
C GLN A 49 -9.98 -3.97 -1.45
N TYR A 50 -9.99 -3.77 -0.13
CA TYR A 50 -8.80 -3.80 0.74
C TYR A 50 -8.77 -5.05 1.62
N GLY A 51 -9.63 -6.02 1.33
CA GLY A 51 -9.66 -7.30 2.01
C GLY A 51 -8.36 -8.09 1.85
N PRO A 52 -8.17 -9.17 2.62
CA PRO A 52 -6.92 -9.93 2.60
C PRO A 52 -6.54 -10.48 1.21
N GLY A 53 -7.52 -10.83 0.38
CA GLY A 53 -7.29 -11.35 -0.97
C GLY A 53 -6.59 -10.34 -1.89
N SER A 54 -7.09 -9.11 -1.95
CA SER A 54 -6.47 -8.05 -2.76
C SER A 54 -5.12 -7.62 -2.21
N ARG A 55 -4.98 -7.58 -0.88
CA ARG A 55 -3.71 -7.29 -0.19
C ARG A 55 -2.63 -8.31 -0.52
N ILE A 56 -2.91 -9.60 -0.34
CA ILE A 56 -1.97 -10.68 -0.67
C ILE A 56 -1.61 -10.65 -2.15
N LEU A 57 -2.59 -10.51 -3.04
CA LEU A 57 -2.35 -10.40 -4.48
C LEU A 57 -1.38 -9.24 -4.79
N TYR A 58 -1.62 -8.07 -4.20
CA TYR A 58 -0.75 -6.90 -4.38
C TYR A 58 0.67 -7.17 -3.88
N TYR A 59 0.86 -7.77 -2.71
CA TYR A 59 2.20 -8.09 -2.19
C TYR A 59 2.95 -9.08 -3.08
N VAL A 60 2.26 -10.11 -3.58
CA VAL A 60 2.84 -11.08 -4.51
C VAL A 60 3.24 -10.40 -5.81
N LEU A 61 2.41 -9.50 -6.36
CA LEU A 61 2.73 -8.74 -7.56
C LEU A 61 3.95 -7.83 -7.35
N VAL A 62 4.02 -7.11 -6.22
CA VAL A 62 5.18 -6.28 -5.88
C VAL A 62 6.44 -7.14 -5.74
N ALA A 63 6.37 -8.25 -5.01
CA ALA A 63 7.48 -9.17 -4.84
C ALA A 63 7.95 -9.77 -6.17
N ALA A 64 7.02 -10.18 -7.04
CA ALA A 64 7.32 -10.68 -8.37
C ALA A 64 7.98 -9.61 -9.25
N CYS A 65 7.55 -8.34 -9.18
CA CYS A 65 8.21 -7.24 -9.89
C CYS A 65 9.67 -7.06 -9.45
N VAL A 66 9.96 -7.24 -8.16
CA VAL A 66 11.31 -7.08 -7.61
C VAL A 66 12.20 -8.30 -7.91
N LEU A 67 11.68 -9.52 -7.69
CA LEU A 67 12.44 -10.78 -7.79
C LEU A 67 12.57 -11.28 -9.23
N ALA A 68 11.50 -11.19 -10.04
CA ALA A 68 11.47 -11.68 -11.41
C ALA A 68 11.90 -10.64 -12.46
N ARG A 69 12.66 -9.61 -12.04
CA ARG A 69 13.14 -8.49 -12.89
C ARG A 69 13.88 -8.91 -14.18
N LYS A 70 14.41 -10.15 -14.22
CA LYS A 70 15.16 -10.70 -15.36
C LYS A 70 14.26 -11.29 -16.46
N THR A 71 13.00 -11.58 -16.16
CA THR A 71 12.06 -12.18 -17.11
C THR A 71 11.15 -11.11 -17.69
N GLU A 72 11.40 -10.69 -18.94
CA GLU A 72 10.79 -9.49 -19.50
C GLU A 72 9.27 -9.56 -19.63
N TRP A 73 8.74 -10.72 -20.03
CA TRP A 73 7.30 -10.92 -20.19
C TRP A 73 6.56 -10.81 -18.85
N LEU A 74 7.06 -11.50 -17.82
CA LEU A 74 6.48 -11.48 -16.48
C LEU A 74 6.62 -10.09 -15.83
N ARG A 75 7.78 -9.44 -16.02
CA ARG A 75 8.04 -8.08 -15.54
C ARG A 75 7.01 -7.08 -16.06
N ASN A 76 6.75 -7.06 -17.36
CA ASN A 76 5.88 -6.03 -17.94
C ASN A 76 4.41 -6.20 -17.53
N ALA A 77 3.90 -7.44 -17.53
CA ALA A 77 2.54 -7.72 -17.09
C ALA A 77 2.35 -7.48 -15.58
N CYS A 78 3.29 -7.97 -14.78
CA CYS A 78 3.24 -7.82 -13.32
C CYS A 78 3.40 -6.36 -12.90
N LEU A 79 4.26 -5.60 -13.57
CA LEU A 79 4.44 -4.17 -13.32
C LEU A 79 3.19 -3.38 -13.69
N ALA A 80 2.57 -3.66 -14.83
CA ALA A 80 1.31 -3.02 -15.20
C ALA A 80 0.21 -3.27 -14.15
N ALA A 81 0.04 -4.54 -13.71
CA ALA A 81 -0.91 -4.89 -12.66
C ALA A 81 -0.58 -4.22 -11.32
N ALA A 82 0.68 -4.27 -10.88
CA ALA A 82 1.14 -3.72 -9.61
C ALA A 82 0.98 -2.20 -9.52
N LEU A 83 1.13 -1.46 -10.63
CA LEU A 83 0.98 0.00 -10.64
C LEU A 83 -0.49 0.45 -10.57
N ILE A 84 -1.45 -0.40 -10.94
CA ILE A 84 -2.88 -0.04 -10.94
C ILE A 84 -3.43 0.06 -9.51
N PHE A 85 -3.11 -0.91 -8.64
CA PHE A 85 -3.58 -0.92 -7.23
C PHE A 85 -3.35 0.41 -6.48
N PRO A 86 -2.11 0.93 -6.39
CA PRO A 86 -1.85 2.18 -5.69
C PRO A 86 -2.42 3.40 -6.42
N ALA A 87 -2.56 3.37 -7.75
CA ALA A 87 -3.20 4.47 -8.48
C ALA A 87 -4.70 4.56 -8.18
N VAL A 88 -5.40 3.42 -8.16
CA VAL A 88 -6.83 3.36 -7.78
C VAL A 88 -7.00 3.75 -6.32
N ALA A 89 -6.16 3.22 -5.43
CA ALA A 89 -6.15 3.59 -4.02
C ALA A 89 -5.91 5.10 -3.80
N ALA A 90 -5.05 5.73 -4.60
CA ALA A 90 -4.78 7.15 -4.50
C ALA A 90 -5.98 8.00 -4.93
N VAL A 91 -6.70 7.61 -5.99
CA VAL A 91 -7.96 8.26 -6.37
C VAL A 91 -9.02 8.06 -5.28
N HIS A 92 -9.09 6.86 -4.72
CA HIS A 92 -10.01 6.57 -3.62
C HIS A 92 -9.70 7.40 -2.37
N ALA A 93 -8.43 7.55 -2.01
CA ALA A 93 -7.96 8.43 -0.95
C ALA A 93 -8.41 9.89 -1.14
N VAL A 94 -8.35 10.41 -2.36
CA VAL A 94 -8.86 11.75 -2.67
C VAL A 94 -10.37 11.82 -2.47
N ALA A 95 -11.12 10.80 -2.91
CA ALA A 95 -12.56 10.74 -2.72
C ALA A 95 -12.95 10.67 -1.23
N LEU A 96 -12.24 9.85 -0.44
CA LEU A 96 -12.38 9.74 1.02
C LEU A 96 -12.21 11.10 1.69
N ALA A 97 -11.13 11.82 1.37
CA ALA A 97 -10.87 13.15 1.94
C ALA A 97 -11.88 14.22 1.46
N ALA A 98 -12.36 14.12 0.22
CA ALA A 98 -13.31 15.08 -0.36
C ALA A 98 -14.74 14.89 0.16
N LEU A 99 -15.14 13.65 0.44
CA LEU A 99 -16.46 13.26 0.93
C LEU A 99 -16.45 12.95 2.44
N HIS A 100 -15.56 13.61 3.17
CA HIS A 100 -15.34 13.43 4.59
C HIS A 100 -16.62 13.65 5.42
N VAL A 101 -16.82 12.78 6.41
CA VAL A 101 -17.91 12.86 7.38
C VAL A 101 -17.31 13.15 8.77
N PRO A 102 -17.62 14.30 9.42
CA PRO A 102 -16.97 14.67 10.67
C PRO A 102 -17.19 13.72 11.85
N THR A 103 -18.29 12.95 11.82
CA THR A 103 -18.70 12.07 12.93
C THR A 103 -18.39 10.59 12.67
N ALA A 104 -17.81 10.24 11.52
CA ALA A 104 -17.52 8.86 11.18
C ALA A 104 -16.33 8.72 10.23
N VAL A 105 -15.64 7.60 10.33
CA VAL A 105 -14.41 7.32 9.56
C VAL A 105 -14.62 6.09 8.68
N ASP A 106 -14.25 6.18 7.41
CA ASP A 106 -14.21 5.01 6.54
C ASP A 106 -12.86 4.31 6.70
N MET A 107 -12.87 3.05 7.15
CA MET A 107 -11.66 2.29 7.45
C MET A 107 -10.82 1.95 6.20
N ASP A 108 -11.34 2.22 5.00
CA ASP A 108 -10.59 2.11 3.74
C ASP A 108 -9.39 3.07 3.67
N ILE A 109 -9.33 4.10 4.53
CA ILE A 109 -8.15 4.97 4.65
C ILE A 109 -6.87 4.17 4.97
N TYR A 110 -6.97 3.09 5.76
CA TYR A 110 -5.83 2.22 6.08
C TYR A 110 -5.41 1.36 4.87
N GLY A 111 -6.38 0.87 4.10
CA GLY A 111 -6.12 0.11 2.88
C GLY A 111 -5.51 0.95 1.78
N ALA A 112 -6.08 2.14 1.57
CA ALA A 112 -5.56 3.11 0.62
C ALA A 112 -4.13 3.53 0.98
N PHE A 113 -3.86 3.79 2.27
CA PHE A 113 -2.52 4.08 2.76
C PHE A 113 -1.53 2.95 2.46
N GLN A 114 -1.88 1.70 2.76
CA GLN A 114 -0.97 0.57 2.59
C GLN A 114 -0.59 0.35 1.13
N PHE A 115 -1.55 0.47 0.20
CA PHE A 115 -1.23 0.38 -1.23
C PHE A 115 -0.40 1.57 -1.71
N CYS A 116 -0.78 2.80 -1.37
CA CYS A 116 -0.08 4.00 -1.80
C CYS A 116 1.37 4.06 -1.28
N SER A 117 1.58 3.76 -0.01
CA SER A 117 2.91 3.81 0.64
C SER A 117 3.86 2.75 0.10
N ILE A 118 3.42 1.50 -0.03
CA ILE A 118 4.23 0.43 -0.64
C ILE A 118 4.57 0.79 -2.09
N GLY A 119 3.59 1.28 -2.86
CA GLY A 119 3.80 1.69 -4.24
C GLY A 119 4.85 2.80 -4.37
N ILE A 120 4.72 3.88 -3.60
CA ILE A 120 5.60 5.04 -3.73
C ILE A 120 7.03 4.78 -3.22
N LEU A 121 7.22 3.86 -2.28
CA LEU A 121 8.54 3.50 -1.75
C LEU A 121 9.25 2.46 -2.63
N THR A 122 8.50 1.55 -3.26
CA THR A 122 9.07 0.55 -4.20
C THR A 122 9.38 1.15 -5.57
N ALA A 123 8.67 2.20 -5.99
CA ALA A 123 8.89 2.85 -7.28
C ALA A 123 10.31 3.44 -7.44
N PRO A 124 10.87 4.24 -6.51
CA PRO A 124 12.24 4.73 -6.61
C PRO A 124 13.28 3.62 -6.79
N ILE A 125 13.12 2.48 -6.09
CA ILE A 125 14.01 1.32 -6.22
C ILE A 125 13.92 0.75 -7.65
N THR A 126 12.71 0.55 -8.17
CA THR A 126 12.51 -0.05 -9.50
C THR A 126 12.93 0.88 -10.64
N VAL A 127 12.68 2.19 -10.50
CA VAL A 127 13.03 3.22 -11.50
C VAL A 127 14.54 3.43 -11.57
N ARG A 128 15.24 3.52 -10.42
CA ARG A 128 16.69 3.77 -10.39
C ARG A 128 17.53 2.59 -10.88
N LEU A 129 17.01 1.37 -10.76
CA LEU A 129 17.68 0.16 -11.23
C LEU A 129 17.48 -0.14 -12.72
N SER A 130 16.63 0.62 -13.43
CA SER A 130 16.26 0.34 -14.83
C SER A 130 16.76 1.42 -15.79
N THR A 131 17.80 1.10 -16.57
CA THR A 131 18.29 1.95 -17.68
C THR A 131 17.27 2.05 -18.81
N THR A 132 16.45 1.02 -19.01
CA THR A 132 15.36 0.95 -20.02
C THR A 132 14.25 1.97 -19.75
N TYR A 133 14.10 2.42 -18.51
CA TYR A 133 12.97 3.23 -18.06
C TYR A 133 13.15 4.73 -18.27
N PHE A 134 14.40 5.21 -18.23
CA PHE A 134 14.73 6.63 -18.42
C PHE A 134 14.84 7.06 -19.88
N ASN A 135 15.09 6.11 -20.79
CA ASN A 135 15.36 6.37 -22.21
C ASN A 135 14.13 6.19 -23.14
N ASN A 136 12.94 5.93 -22.61
CA ASN A 136 11.72 5.62 -23.37
C ASN A 136 10.52 6.50 -22.94
N PRO A 137 9.44 6.57 -23.75
CA PRO A 137 8.24 7.39 -23.47
C PRO A 137 7.54 7.09 -22.12
N GLY A 138 7.83 5.95 -21.48
CA GLY A 138 7.29 5.58 -20.16
C GLY A 138 7.68 6.51 -19.01
N ARG A 139 8.73 7.33 -19.18
CA ARG A 139 9.17 8.30 -18.16
C ARG A 139 8.07 9.29 -17.75
N ASN A 140 7.29 9.79 -18.72
CA ASN A 140 6.23 10.76 -18.44
C ASN A 140 5.05 10.11 -17.70
N THR A 141 4.69 8.88 -18.09
CA THR A 141 3.64 8.10 -17.43
C THR A 141 3.93 7.89 -15.95
N ILE A 142 5.20 7.68 -15.61
CA ILE A 142 5.58 7.33 -14.24
C ILE A 142 5.74 8.56 -13.37
N PHE A 143 6.19 9.66 -13.96
CA PHE A 143 6.09 10.96 -13.32
C PHE A 143 4.63 11.29 -12.95
N LEU A 144 3.68 11.09 -13.88
CA LEU A 144 2.25 11.29 -13.61
C LEU A 144 1.71 10.30 -12.56
N TRP A 145 2.10 9.03 -12.65
CA TRP A 145 1.72 8.00 -11.68
C TRP A 145 2.26 8.29 -10.26
N ALA A 146 3.49 8.78 -10.13
CA ALA A 146 4.02 9.22 -8.84
C ALA A 146 3.27 10.45 -8.32
N GLY A 147 2.90 11.37 -9.23
CA GLY A 147 2.10 12.54 -8.90
C GLY A 147 0.72 12.18 -8.34
N ILE A 148 -0.02 11.25 -8.98
CA ILE A 148 -1.34 10.85 -8.47
C ILE A 148 -1.24 10.18 -7.09
N ILE A 149 -0.22 9.35 -6.86
CA ILE A 149 -0.01 8.72 -5.54
C ILE A 149 0.36 9.76 -4.48
N LEU A 150 1.20 10.74 -4.81
CA LEU A 150 1.52 11.83 -3.88
C LEU A 150 0.25 12.60 -3.49
N VAL A 151 -0.61 12.93 -4.44
CA VAL A 151 -1.89 13.58 -4.17
C VAL A 151 -2.76 12.71 -3.26
N GLY A 152 -2.83 11.40 -3.51
CA GLY A 152 -3.53 10.45 -2.64
C GLY A 152 -2.96 10.38 -1.22
N LEU A 153 -1.63 10.34 -1.05
CA LEU A 153 -0.99 10.33 0.28
C LEU A 153 -1.21 11.64 1.05
N LEU A 154 -1.21 12.78 0.36
CA LEU A 154 -1.56 14.07 0.96
C LEU A 154 -3.03 14.09 1.40
N ALA A 155 -3.94 13.57 0.57
CA ALA A 155 -5.35 13.43 0.92
C ALA A 155 -5.55 12.52 2.15
N LEU A 156 -4.85 11.38 2.21
CA LEU A 156 -4.85 10.49 3.39
C LEU A 156 -4.27 11.19 4.62
N THR A 157 -3.21 11.97 4.46
CA THR A 157 -2.63 12.73 5.58
C THR A 157 -3.68 13.66 6.19
N VAL A 158 -4.43 14.37 5.34
CA VAL A 158 -5.54 15.24 5.78
C VAL A 158 -6.66 14.43 6.42
N GLU A 159 -7.04 13.29 5.85
CA GLU A 159 -8.13 12.47 6.37
C GLU A 159 -7.81 11.85 7.73
N PHE A 160 -6.61 11.29 7.90
CA PHE A 160 -6.14 10.80 9.20
C PHE A 160 -6.02 11.93 10.22
N PHE A 161 -5.56 13.11 9.81
CA PHE A 161 -5.44 14.26 10.71
C PHE A 161 -6.79 14.77 11.22
N ARG A 162 -7.85 14.67 10.41
CA ARG A 162 -9.21 15.09 10.77
C ARG A 162 -10.01 14.01 11.50
N SER A 163 -9.54 12.76 11.46
CA SER A 163 -10.18 11.63 12.12
C SER A 163 -9.85 11.63 13.60
N GLU A 164 -10.84 11.87 14.45
CA GLU A 164 -10.68 11.88 15.90
C GLU A 164 -11.60 10.87 16.57
N ALA A 165 -11.05 10.09 17.52
CA ALA A 165 -11.83 9.22 18.38
C ALA A 165 -12.33 9.97 19.61
N VAL A 166 -13.59 9.73 19.99
CA VAL A 166 -14.27 10.37 21.13
C VAL A 166 -14.09 9.51 22.38
N ALA A 167 -13.96 10.14 23.54
CA ALA A 167 -13.90 9.42 24.81
C ALA A 167 -15.25 8.79 25.16
N CYS A 168 -15.27 7.49 25.43
CA CYS A 168 -16.44 6.77 25.92
C CYS A 168 -16.56 6.97 27.43
N ASP A 169 -17.50 7.82 27.84
CA ASP A 169 -17.88 7.99 29.24
C ASP A 169 -18.86 6.88 29.63
N SER A 170 -18.36 5.65 29.75
CA SER A 170 -19.14 4.52 30.23
C SER A 170 -18.71 4.15 31.65
N ASP A 171 -19.68 4.11 32.57
CA ASP A 171 -19.52 3.50 33.90
C ASP A 171 -19.18 1.98 33.84
N GLU A 172 -19.28 1.40 32.64
CA GLU A 172 -18.86 0.03 32.32
C GLU A 172 -17.34 -0.04 32.17
N SER A 173 -16.70 -0.92 32.95
CA SER A 173 -15.24 -1.10 32.96
C SER A 173 -14.63 -1.58 31.63
N PHE A 174 -15.44 -2.01 30.65
CA PHE A 174 -14.95 -2.57 29.37
C PHE A 174 -15.90 -2.26 28.19
N PHE A 175 -15.33 -1.83 27.06
CA PHE A 175 -16.06 -1.64 25.80
C PHE A 175 -16.51 -2.98 25.20
N THR A 176 -17.79 -3.11 24.86
CA THR A 176 -18.34 -4.31 24.21
C THR A 176 -18.86 -3.96 22.82
N TYR A 177 -18.30 -4.61 21.80
CA TYR A 177 -18.70 -4.43 20.40
C TYR A 177 -20.20 -4.69 20.18
N GLY A 178 -20.86 -3.77 19.47
CA GLY A 178 -22.29 -3.87 19.13
C GLY A 178 -23.25 -3.61 20.29
N VAL A 179 -22.76 -3.36 21.50
CA VAL A 179 -23.58 -3.08 22.70
C VAL A 179 -23.27 -1.69 23.24
N SER A 180 -21.99 -1.36 23.42
CA SER A 180 -21.55 -0.07 23.95
C SER A 180 -21.56 0.99 22.84
N LEU A 181 -22.54 1.90 22.88
CA LEU A 181 -22.63 3.01 21.93
C LEU A 181 -21.86 4.27 22.38
N CYS A 182 -21.51 4.38 23.66
CA CYS A 182 -20.70 5.49 24.18
C CYS A 182 -21.23 6.90 23.85
N GLY A 183 -22.56 7.05 23.78
CA GLY A 183 -23.21 8.31 23.39
C GLY A 183 -23.12 8.68 21.91
N LEU A 184 -22.55 7.80 21.07
CA LEU A 184 -22.52 7.95 19.62
C LEU A 184 -23.77 7.34 18.99
N THR A 185 -24.32 8.04 18.00
CA THR A 185 -25.38 7.51 17.12
C THR A 185 -24.72 7.09 15.81
N CYS A 186 -24.50 5.79 15.63
CA CYS A 186 -24.03 5.19 14.38
C CYS A 186 -25.01 4.07 13.97
N SER A 187 -26.06 4.42 13.23
CA SER A 187 -27.04 3.46 12.72
C SER A 187 -27.38 3.75 11.26
N ILE A 188 -28.00 2.78 10.59
CA ILE A 188 -28.43 2.93 9.20
C ILE A 188 -29.61 3.90 9.10
N GLU A 189 -30.42 4.01 10.15
CA GLU A 189 -31.64 4.82 10.20
C GLU A 189 -31.38 6.26 10.65
N ASP A 190 -30.47 6.47 11.60
CA ASP A 190 -30.21 7.79 12.18
C ASP A 190 -28.90 8.42 11.65
N GLY A 191 -28.12 7.65 10.90
CA GLY A 191 -26.82 8.04 10.35
C GLY A 191 -25.68 7.91 11.36
N PRO A 192 -24.51 8.48 11.06
CA PRO A 192 -24.20 9.33 9.90
C PRO A 192 -24.14 8.59 8.57
N TYR A 193 -24.39 9.31 7.48
CA TYR A 193 -24.44 8.77 6.13
C TYR A 193 -23.21 9.20 5.31
N SER A 194 -22.53 8.25 4.68
CA SER A 194 -21.47 8.54 3.72
C SER A 194 -22.04 8.57 2.30
N PRO A 195 -21.69 9.58 1.48
CA PRO A 195 -22.05 9.56 0.06
C PRO A 195 -21.49 8.37 -0.70
N MET A 196 -20.38 7.77 -0.23
CA MET A 196 -19.73 6.62 -0.86
C MET A 196 -20.28 5.26 -0.40
N ARG A 197 -20.78 5.18 0.84
CA ARG A 197 -21.29 3.95 1.46
C ARG A 197 -22.82 3.97 1.41
N ARG A 198 -23.40 3.20 0.49
CA ARG A 198 -24.85 3.11 0.26
C ARG A 198 -25.27 1.66 -0.01
N GLY A 199 -26.50 1.30 0.33
CA GLY A 199 -27.04 -0.02 0.00
C GLY A 199 -26.36 -1.10 0.84
N SER A 200 -25.84 -2.16 0.23
CA SER A 200 -25.22 -3.28 0.95
C SER A 200 -23.83 -2.96 1.57
N ALA A 201 -23.50 -1.70 1.74
CA ALA A 201 -22.23 -1.24 2.31
C ALA A 201 -22.42 -0.03 3.21
N ASP A 202 -23.67 0.30 3.59
CA ASP A 202 -23.99 1.41 4.48
C ASP A 202 -23.91 1.03 5.97
N GLU A 203 -23.59 -0.24 6.29
CA GLU A 203 -23.46 -0.67 7.66
C GLU A 203 -22.34 0.08 8.38
N ILE A 204 -22.68 0.69 9.52
CA ILE A 204 -21.80 1.51 10.33
C ILE A 204 -21.83 1.02 11.77
N TYR A 205 -20.68 1.02 12.43
CA TYR A 205 -20.53 0.47 13.78
C TYR A 205 -19.69 1.38 14.67
N VAL A 206 -19.91 1.30 15.97
CA VAL A 206 -18.98 1.87 16.97
C VAL A 206 -17.85 0.87 17.17
N ILE A 207 -16.62 1.31 16.97
CA ILE A 207 -15.41 0.53 17.25
C ILE A 207 -14.48 1.34 18.17
N PRO A 208 -13.61 0.68 18.96
CA PRO A 208 -12.56 1.39 19.68
C PRO A 208 -11.51 1.93 18.70
N GLU A 209 -10.72 2.90 19.14
CA GLU A 209 -9.64 3.46 18.33
C GLU A 209 -8.61 2.36 17.97
N PRO A 210 -8.19 2.26 16.69
CA PRO A 210 -7.13 1.33 16.30
C PRO A 210 -5.85 1.51 17.12
N THR A 211 -5.38 0.43 17.74
CA THR A 211 -4.28 0.47 18.72
C THR A 211 -2.91 0.27 18.09
N VAL A 212 -2.81 -0.50 16.99
CA VAL A 212 -1.55 -0.78 16.30
C VAL A 212 -1.08 0.43 15.50
N MET A 213 -2.00 1.04 14.76
CA MET A 213 -1.74 2.25 13.99
C MET A 213 -2.88 3.23 14.23
N THR A 214 -2.75 3.99 15.32
CA THR A 214 -3.66 5.09 15.66
C THR A 214 -3.76 6.13 14.53
N PHE A 215 -4.83 6.92 14.51
CA PHE A 215 -5.02 7.97 13.49
C PHE A 215 -3.83 8.93 13.42
N GLY A 216 -3.31 9.37 14.58
CA GLY A 216 -2.14 10.26 14.64
C GLY A 216 -0.86 9.62 14.12
N THR A 217 -0.65 8.33 14.37
CA THR A 217 0.52 7.59 13.85
C THR A 217 0.42 7.41 12.34
N ALA A 218 -0.77 7.10 11.83
CA ALA A 218 -1.05 7.00 10.40
C ALA A 218 -0.82 8.33 9.67
N THR A 219 -1.21 9.46 10.26
CA THR A 219 -0.89 10.81 9.72
C THR A 219 0.61 10.98 9.52
N LEU A 220 1.43 10.63 10.52
CA LEU A 220 2.88 10.77 10.46
C LEU A 220 3.48 9.85 9.39
N PHE A 221 3.00 8.61 9.28
CA PHE A 221 3.47 7.68 8.26
C PHE A 221 3.10 8.13 6.84
N CYS A 222 1.88 8.62 6.63
CA CYS A 222 1.45 9.22 5.37
C CYS A 222 2.37 10.39 4.98
N ALA A 223 2.56 11.34 5.90
CA ALA A 223 3.42 12.51 5.68
C ALA A 223 4.88 12.12 5.39
N ALA A 224 5.41 11.13 6.12
CA ALA A 224 6.77 10.62 5.90
C ALA A 224 6.93 9.99 4.51
N CYS A 225 5.93 9.27 4.02
CA CYS A 225 5.95 8.65 2.68
C CYS A 225 5.90 9.69 1.53
N CYS A 226 5.39 10.90 1.79
CA CYS A 226 5.39 12.00 0.82
C CYS A 226 6.80 12.54 0.53
N ILE A 227 7.71 12.54 1.51
CA ILE A 227 9.07 13.08 1.38
C ILE A 227 9.85 12.42 0.22
N PRO A 228 10.04 11.08 0.20
CA PRO A 228 10.76 10.42 -0.88
C PRO A 228 10.06 10.56 -2.23
N ALA A 229 8.73 10.64 -2.24
CA ALA A 229 7.94 10.89 -3.45
C ALA A 229 8.27 12.26 -4.06
N ILE A 230 8.22 13.32 -3.25
CA ILE A 230 8.53 14.70 -3.68
C ILE A 230 9.97 14.79 -4.17
N LEU A 231 10.93 14.25 -3.41
CA LEU A 231 12.35 14.27 -3.80
C LEU A 231 12.58 13.52 -5.13
N SER A 232 11.91 12.37 -5.31
CA SER A 232 11.96 11.60 -6.56
C SER A 232 11.39 12.40 -7.73
N MET A 233 10.22 13.02 -7.55
CA MET A 233 9.59 13.83 -8.59
C MET A 233 10.42 15.06 -8.96
N VAL A 234 10.95 15.82 -8.00
CA VAL A 234 11.82 16.98 -8.25
C VAL A 234 13.07 16.55 -9.04
N SER A 235 13.69 15.43 -8.66
CA SER A 235 14.85 14.90 -9.36
C SER A 235 14.53 14.45 -10.79
N MET A 236 13.37 13.82 -11.01
CA MET A 236 12.92 13.43 -12.35
C MET A 236 12.57 14.65 -13.21
N TRP A 237 11.94 15.67 -12.63
CA TRP A 237 11.56 16.92 -13.29
C TRP A 237 12.79 17.66 -13.83
N ASP A 238 13.83 17.83 -13.01
CA ASP A 238 15.09 18.45 -13.43
C ASP A 238 15.72 17.71 -14.62
N LYS A 239 15.77 16.38 -14.55
CA LYS A 239 16.26 15.55 -15.66
C LYS A 239 15.42 15.71 -16.94
N ILE A 240 14.09 15.74 -16.82
CA ILE A 240 13.18 15.91 -17.95
C ILE A 240 13.42 17.28 -18.61
N LEU A 241 13.50 18.35 -17.82
CA LEU A 241 13.77 19.70 -18.32
C LEU A 241 15.13 19.77 -19.02
N LYS A 242 16.18 19.19 -18.42
CA LYS A 242 17.53 19.18 -19.01
C LYS A 242 17.58 18.45 -20.36
N VAL A 243 16.92 17.30 -20.47
CA VAL A 243 16.85 16.53 -21.74
C VAL A 243 16.05 17.30 -22.79
N ASN A 244 14.86 17.80 -22.45
CA ASN A 244 14.02 18.56 -23.38
C ASN A 244 14.70 19.86 -23.83
N TRP A 245 15.47 20.51 -22.95
CA TRP A 245 16.25 21.69 -23.28
C TRP A 245 17.36 21.37 -24.28
N LYS A 246 18.12 20.29 -24.06
CA LYS A 246 19.14 19.81 -25.00
C LYS A 246 18.56 19.45 -26.37
N GLU A 247 17.40 18.81 -26.41
CA GLU A 247 16.71 18.47 -27.67
C GLU A 247 16.24 19.72 -28.44
N ARG A 248 15.79 20.76 -27.74
CA ARG A 248 15.24 21.98 -28.37
C ARG A 248 16.28 23.02 -28.77
N PHE A 249 17.30 23.22 -27.95
CA PHE A 249 18.27 24.31 -28.10
C PHE A 249 19.68 23.83 -28.45
N GLY A 250 19.87 22.52 -28.64
CA GLY A 250 21.17 21.90 -28.85
C GLY A 250 22.00 21.86 -27.57
N GLU A 251 23.20 21.27 -27.64
CA GLU A 251 24.14 21.33 -26.52
C GLU A 251 24.66 22.76 -26.34
N THR A 252 24.05 23.50 -25.43
CA THR A 252 24.67 24.70 -24.89
C THR A 252 25.88 24.26 -24.06
N TYR A 253 27.08 24.66 -24.51
CA TYR A 253 28.42 24.65 -23.88
C TYR A 253 28.43 24.85 -22.34
N THR A 254 27.83 23.94 -21.58
CA THR A 254 27.77 23.96 -20.10
C THR A 254 28.87 23.12 -19.46
N ASP A 255 29.67 22.44 -20.27
CA ASP A 255 30.93 21.80 -19.86
C ASP A 255 32.14 22.69 -20.18
N LYS A 256 32.01 24.03 -20.09
CA LYS A 256 33.22 24.87 -20.06
C LYS A 256 33.88 24.68 -18.69
N PRO A 257 35.17 24.29 -18.62
CA PRO A 257 35.85 24.15 -17.34
C PRO A 257 35.76 25.44 -16.55
N GLU A 258 35.38 25.35 -15.28
CA GLU A 258 35.40 26.48 -14.35
C GLU A 258 36.88 26.90 -14.13
N GLU A 259 37.30 27.98 -14.79
CA GLU A 259 38.60 28.61 -14.55
C GLU A 259 38.61 29.23 -13.15
N GLY A 260 39.27 28.57 -12.20
CA GLY A 260 39.55 29.16 -10.88
C GLY A 260 39.69 28.17 -9.71
N THR A 261 39.19 26.93 -9.82
CA THR A 261 39.24 25.95 -8.73
C THR A 261 40.29 24.86 -8.97
N ASN A 262 41.53 25.09 -8.51
CA ASN A 262 42.54 24.08 -8.12
C ASN A 262 42.66 22.79 -8.98
N GLY A 263 42.51 22.86 -10.30
CA GLY A 263 42.69 21.69 -11.18
C GLY A 263 41.63 20.59 -11.05
N ALA A 264 40.41 20.92 -10.60
CA ALA A 264 39.28 19.99 -10.68
C ALA A 264 38.79 19.90 -12.14
N THR A 265 39.29 18.93 -12.91
CA THR A 265 38.81 18.68 -14.26
C THR A 265 37.34 18.21 -14.24
N PRO A 266 36.50 18.58 -15.23
CA PRO A 266 35.10 18.15 -15.32
C PRO A 266 34.94 16.63 -15.27
N GLU A 267 35.89 15.90 -15.85
CA GLU A 267 35.98 14.44 -15.83
C GLU A 267 36.13 13.89 -14.40
N ARG A 268 36.94 14.55 -13.56
CA ARG A 268 37.15 14.16 -12.15
C ARG A 268 35.88 14.45 -11.32
N MET A 269 35.19 15.55 -11.61
CA MET A 269 33.90 15.88 -10.99
C MET A 269 32.79 14.89 -11.38
N HIS A 270 32.71 14.50 -12.66
CA HIS A 270 31.79 13.47 -13.12
C HIS A 270 32.08 12.09 -12.50
N ARG A 271 33.36 11.74 -12.35
CA ARG A 271 33.79 10.48 -11.70
C ARG A 271 33.48 10.46 -10.21
N VAL A 272 33.71 11.57 -9.50
CA VAL A 272 33.36 11.68 -8.07
C VAL A 272 31.83 11.60 -7.89
N ASN A 273 31.06 12.28 -8.75
CA ASN A 273 29.60 12.22 -8.71
C ASN A 273 29.06 10.81 -8.98
N SER A 274 29.67 10.05 -9.92
CA SER A 274 29.24 8.67 -10.19
C SER A 274 29.55 7.72 -9.03
N ILE A 275 30.70 7.89 -8.38
CA ILE A 275 31.09 7.11 -7.20
C ILE A 275 30.16 7.41 -6.02
N ILE A 276 29.90 8.68 -5.72
CA ILE A 276 28.98 9.09 -4.65
C ILE A 276 27.58 8.54 -4.91
N ARG A 277 27.08 8.61 -6.14
CA ARG A 277 25.77 8.06 -6.51
C ARG A 277 25.70 6.54 -6.35
N GLY A 278 26.80 5.84 -6.66
CA GLY A 278 26.94 4.40 -6.43
C GLY A 278 26.86 4.04 -4.95
N PHE A 279 27.63 4.72 -4.09
CA PHE A 279 27.62 4.49 -2.64
C PHE A 279 26.28 4.84 -1.99
N LEU A 280 25.69 5.98 -2.36
CA LEU A 280 24.37 6.38 -1.86
C LEU A 280 23.30 5.37 -2.27
N SER A 281 23.38 4.83 -3.49
CA SER A 281 22.44 3.78 -3.93
C SER A 281 22.55 2.49 -3.11
N VAL A 282 23.74 2.13 -2.60
CA VAL A 282 23.94 0.92 -1.78
C VAL A 282 23.27 1.07 -0.42
N VAL A 283 23.20 2.28 0.12
CA VAL A 283 22.53 2.57 1.41
C VAL A 283 21.03 2.82 1.21
N GLU A 284 20.66 3.46 0.12
CA GLU A 284 19.27 3.84 -0.18
C GLU A 284 18.35 2.62 -0.37
N ILE A 285 18.80 1.61 -1.13
CA ILE A 285 18.03 0.39 -1.40
C ILE A 285 17.62 -0.36 -0.11
N PRO A 286 18.54 -0.68 0.83
CA PRO A 286 18.15 -1.36 2.06
C PRO A 286 17.29 -0.50 2.97
N VAL A 287 17.48 0.83 2.99
CA VAL A 287 16.63 1.74 3.79
C VAL A 287 15.19 1.73 3.27
N PHE A 288 14.98 1.91 1.96
CA PHE A 288 13.64 1.85 1.38
C PHE A 288 13.04 0.44 1.47
N GLY A 289 13.85 -0.60 1.27
CA GLY A 289 13.41 -1.99 1.45
C GLY A 289 12.93 -2.26 2.88
N ALA A 290 13.70 -1.83 3.88
CA ALA A 290 13.32 -1.96 5.29
C ALA A 290 12.06 -1.15 5.62
N ALA A 291 11.91 0.06 5.07
CA ALA A 291 10.71 0.88 5.24
C ALA A 291 9.46 0.19 4.67
N VAL A 292 9.57 -0.39 3.46
CA VAL A 292 8.46 -1.17 2.84
C VAL A 292 8.07 -2.36 3.71
N VAL A 293 9.05 -3.13 4.20
CA VAL A 293 8.79 -4.28 5.08
C VAL A 293 8.16 -3.83 6.40
N ALA A 294 8.64 -2.75 7.00
CA ALA A 294 8.07 -2.21 8.24
C ALA A 294 6.61 -1.78 8.05
N ILE A 295 6.30 -1.05 6.98
CA ILE A 295 4.92 -0.63 6.66
C ILE A 295 4.03 -1.83 6.40
N LEU A 296 4.52 -2.84 5.67
CA LEU A 296 3.76 -4.08 5.43
C LEU A 296 3.45 -4.76 6.76
N VAL A 297 4.44 -4.99 7.62
CA VAL A 297 4.24 -5.68 8.91
C VAL A 297 3.30 -4.89 9.82
N VAL A 298 3.52 -3.59 10.01
CA VAL A 298 2.68 -2.76 10.87
C VAL A 298 1.25 -2.65 10.33
N GLY A 299 1.11 -2.45 9.02
CA GLY A 299 -0.19 -2.35 8.36
C GLY A 299 -0.98 -3.66 8.46
N GLU A 300 -0.33 -4.79 8.23
CA GLU A 300 -0.94 -6.10 8.42
C GLU A 300 -1.37 -6.38 9.87
N LEU A 301 -0.51 -6.05 10.85
CA LEU A 301 -0.87 -6.14 12.27
C LEU A 301 -2.07 -5.25 12.61
N ASN A 302 -2.16 -4.06 11.99
CA ASN A 302 -3.31 -3.18 12.15
C ASN A 302 -4.59 -3.79 11.57
N PHE A 303 -4.52 -4.39 10.39
CA PHE A 303 -5.67 -5.09 9.79
C PHE A 303 -6.15 -6.30 10.58
N TRP A 304 -5.25 -6.99 11.29
CA TRP A 304 -5.60 -8.10 12.18
C TRP A 304 -6.03 -7.67 13.58
N SER A 305 -5.99 -6.37 13.89
CA SER A 305 -6.48 -5.88 15.17
C SER A 305 -8.01 -5.95 15.24
N ASP A 306 -8.54 -6.20 16.45
CA ASP A 306 -9.99 -6.29 16.68
C ASP A 306 -10.77 -5.06 16.16
N PRO A 307 -10.31 -3.81 16.35
CA PRO A 307 -11.03 -2.64 15.84
C PRO A 307 -11.19 -2.60 14.32
N VAL A 308 -10.13 -2.96 13.59
CA VAL A 308 -10.09 -2.84 12.12
C VAL A 308 -10.72 -4.05 11.44
N SER A 309 -10.60 -5.24 12.06
CA SER A 309 -11.17 -6.47 11.52
C SER A 309 -12.65 -6.66 11.85
N TRP A 310 -13.20 -5.88 12.79
CA TRP A 310 -14.61 -5.95 13.17
C TRP A 310 -15.54 -5.72 11.97
N GLN A 311 -16.49 -6.65 11.77
CA GLN A 311 -17.47 -6.64 10.67
C GLN A 311 -16.86 -6.54 9.26
N THR A 312 -15.55 -6.76 9.12
CA THR A 312 -14.90 -6.88 7.82
C THR A 312 -15.15 -8.28 7.28
N GLU A 313 -15.53 -8.39 6.01
CA GLU A 313 -15.88 -9.67 5.41
C GLU A 313 -14.72 -10.68 5.49
N PRO A 314 -14.94 -11.88 6.09
CA PRO A 314 -13.91 -12.90 6.16
C PRO A 314 -13.63 -13.51 4.78
N MET A 315 -12.36 -13.88 4.55
CA MET A 315 -11.90 -14.53 3.31
C MET A 315 -12.69 -15.78 2.91
N ALA A 316 -13.39 -16.42 3.85
CA ALA A 316 -14.20 -17.61 3.62
C ALA A 316 -15.31 -17.39 2.56
N ASN A 317 -15.83 -16.17 2.41
CA ASN A 317 -16.86 -15.87 1.40
C ASN A 317 -16.32 -15.67 -0.02
N VAL A 318 -15.00 -15.45 -0.19
CA VAL A 318 -14.36 -15.29 -1.52
C VAL A 318 -13.73 -16.61 -2.00
N GLY A 319 -13.49 -17.56 -1.09
CA GLY A 319 -12.68 -18.76 -1.34
C GLY A 319 -13.39 -19.98 -1.93
N THR A 320 -14.70 -20.14 -1.80
CA THR A 320 -15.39 -21.38 -2.21
C THR A 320 -15.39 -21.59 -3.74
N ASN A 321 -15.32 -20.49 -4.50
CA ASN A 321 -15.33 -20.53 -5.97
C ASN A 321 -13.94 -20.27 -6.59
N LEU A 322 -13.06 -19.49 -5.97
CA LEU A 322 -11.78 -19.15 -6.60
C LEU A 322 -10.71 -20.25 -6.40
N ILE A 323 -10.71 -20.93 -5.25
CA ILE A 323 -9.70 -21.96 -4.94
C ILE A 323 -9.99 -23.26 -5.71
N SER A 324 -11.25 -23.58 -5.96
CA SER A 324 -11.66 -24.75 -6.77
C SER A 324 -11.34 -24.58 -8.27
N HIS A 325 -11.32 -23.34 -8.79
CA HIS A 325 -10.93 -23.06 -10.17
C HIS A 325 -9.40 -22.92 -10.38
N LEU A 326 -8.64 -22.45 -9.38
CA LEU A 326 -7.18 -22.36 -9.51
C LEU A 326 -6.48 -23.73 -9.46
N TRP A 327 -7.06 -24.73 -8.82
CA TRP A 327 -6.45 -26.07 -8.70
C TRP A 327 -6.84 -27.03 -9.84
N SER A 328 -7.85 -26.68 -10.66
CA SER A 328 -8.36 -27.57 -11.72
C SER A 328 -7.90 -27.23 -13.14
N THR A 329 -7.15 -26.15 -13.38
CA THR A 329 -6.70 -25.83 -14.76
C THR A 329 -5.26 -25.29 -14.92
N PRO A 330 -4.20 -26.09 -14.65
CA PRO A 330 -2.88 -25.80 -15.21
C PRO A 330 -2.68 -26.30 -16.65
N ALA A 331 -3.55 -27.19 -17.16
CA ALA A 331 -3.29 -27.91 -18.43
C ALA A 331 -3.87 -27.24 -19.69
N SER A 332 -4.91 -26.41 -19.58
CA SER A 332 -5.65 -25.89 -20.75
C SER A 332 -5.15 -24.54 -21.27
N LEU A 333 -4.48 -23.72 -20.44
CA LEU A 333 -3.92 -22.43 -20.89
C LEU A 333 -2.58 -22.62 -21.62
N VAL A 334 -1.77 -23.60 -21.18
CA VAL A 334 -0.47 -23.91 -21.78
C VAL A 334 -0.62 -24.55 -23.16
N THR A 335 -1.65 -25.38 -23.37
CA THR A 335 -1.92 -25.99 -24.69
C THR A 335 -2.46 -25.00 -25.71
N ASN A 336 -3.30 -24.04 -25.30
CA ASN A 336 -3.85 -23.02 -26.21
C ASN A 336 -2.80 -21.99 -26.65
N ILE A 337 -1.88 -21.62 -25.75
CA ILE A 337 -0.75 -20.72 -26.09
C ILE A 337 0.28 -21.44 -26.96
N HIS A 338 0.52 -22.74 -26.75
CA HIS A 338 1.44 -23.48 -27.62
C HIS A 338 0.89 -23.65 -29.06
N TYR A 339 -0.44 -23.75 -29.21
CA TYR A 339 -1.11 -23.84 -30.52
C TYR A 339 -1.13 -22.51 -31.29
N GLN A 340 -1.09 -21.37 -30.60
CA GLN A 340 -1.03 -20.03 -31.20
C GLN A 340 0.39 -19.62 -31.63
N VAL A 341 1.43 -20.13 -30.95
CA VAL A 341 2.83 -19.74 -31.21
C VAL A 341 3.48 -20.55 -32.32
N ASN A 342 3.07 -21.81 -32.54
CA ASN A 342 3.61 -22.64 -33.63
C ASN A 342 2.66 -22.64 -34.82
N GLY A 343 2.80 -21.63 -35.67
CA GLY A 343 2.07 -21.49 -36.93
C GLY A 343 2.09 -22.76 -37.80
N ARG A 344 0.99 -22.99 -38.51
CA ARG A 344 0.81 -24.11 -39.45
C ARG A 344 1.95 -24.18 -40.46
N PRO A 345 2.58 -25.35 -40.71
CA PRO A 345 3.34 -25.55 -41.93
C PRO A 345 2.37 -25.56 -43.12
N SER A 346 2.70 -24.76 -44.13
CA SER A 346 2.03 -24.68 -45.42
C SER A 346 2.23 -25.97 -46.22
N SER A 347 1.15 -26.70 -46.50
CA SER A 347 1.12 -27.67 -47.60
C SER A 347 -0.27 -27.76 -48.22
N HIS A 348 -0.33 -27.39 -49.51
CA HIS A 348 -1.27 -27.73 -50.58
C HIS A 348 -2.75 -28.07 -50.29
N GLN A 349 -3.63 -27.34 -50.98
CA GLN A 349 -5.06 -27.63 -51.19
C GLN A 349 -5.28 -29.05 -51.77
N PRO A 350 -6.47 -29.63 -51.53
CA PRO A 350 -7.46 -29.64 -52.61
C PRO A 350 -8.82 -29.02 -52.21
N LEU A 351 -9.46 -28.44 -53.22
CA LEU A 351 -10.83 -27.89 -53.25
C LEU A 351 -11.88 -28.93 -52.87
N LEU A 352 -12.94 -28.53 -52.13
CA LEU A 352 -14.35 -29.00 -52.18
C LEU A 352 -15.21 -28.26 -51.11
N PRO A 353 -16.55 -28.21 -51.24
CA PRO A 353 -17.29 -27.03 -51.70
C PRO A 353 -17.83 -26.10 -50.59
N VAL A 354 -18.11 -24.86 -50.99
CA VAL A 354 -18.73 -23.81 -50.18
C VAL A 354 -20.17 -24.19 -49.80
N ALA A 355 -20.41 -24.44 -48.52
CA ALA A 355 -21.76 -24.50 -47.97
C ALA A 355 -22.32 -23.06 -47.88
N ARG A 356 -23.32 -22.75 -48.70
CA ARG A 356 -24.17 -21.55 -48.54
C ARG A 356 -25.08 -21.74 -47.34
N CYS A 357 -24.92 -20.95 -46.29
CA CYS A 357 -25.95 -20.81 -45.26
C CYS A 357 -26.95 -19.73 -45.69
N THR A 358 -28.19 -20.13 -45.95
CA THR A 358 -29.35 -19.26 -46.11
C THR A 358 -29.93 -18.90 -44.75
N CYS A 359 -29.97 -17.61 -44.40
CA CYS A 359 -30.69 -17.13 -43.22
C CYS A 359 -32.20 -17.09 -43.50
N SER A 360 -32.97 -17.96 -42.86
CA SER A 360 -34.43 -17.82 -42.77
C SER A 360 -34.77 -17.06 -41.49
N TRP A 361 -35.26 -15.83 -41.65
CA TRP A 361 -35.97 -15.08 -40.62
C TRP A 361 -37.35 -15.72 -40.40
N GLN A 362 -37.69 -16.10 -39.16
CA GLN A 362 -39.06 -16.44 -38.82
C GLN A 362 -39.48 -15.65 -37.57
N ARG A 363 -40.33 -14.66 -37.80
CA ARG A 363 -41.11 -13.98 -36.77
C ARG A 363 -42.06 -14.98 -36.12
N ARG A 364 -42.14 -14.96 -34.80
CA ARG A 364 -43.41 -14.94 -34.09
C ARG A 364 -43.26 -14.20 -32.78
#